data_AF-A0A5C3NPF1-F1
#
_entry.id   AF-A0A5C3NPF1-F1
#
_cell.length_a   1.000
_cell.length_b   1.000
_cell.length_c   1.000
_cell.angle_alpha   90.00
_cell.angle_beta   90.00
_cell.angle_gamma   90.00
#
_symmetry.space_group_name_H-M   'P 1'
#
loop_
_entity.id
_entity.type
_entity.pdbx_description
1 polymer ?
#
loop_
_entity_poly.entity_id
_entity_poly.type
_entity_poly.pdbx_seq_one_letter_code
_entity_poly.pdbx_strand_id
1 'polypeptide(L)'
;MPYRGSRKAPTFDPGDPLTVARFFDDLDWMFRRSHIDDDVERLDYVLSYVPNVVWRQWQVLASLPESTTYDSFKTMVLDLYPEAEDSHVLSWKSYKELVAERRSQLFASLEDYAAFYRDFFPLSCSLVSRQYMVERTRSADLLSLLHGEQLSRVTTRLSILFPDLHRDALWPIAAINDA
;
A
#
# COMPACT_ATOMS: atom_id res chain seq x y z
N MET A 1 14.13 -15.73 17.12
CA MET A 1 14.45 -14.33 16.78
C MET A 1 15.89 -14.17 16.29
N PRO A 2 16.15 -13.31 15.30
CA PRO A 2 17.52 -12.93 14.90
C PRO A 2 18.30 -12.21 16.01
N TYR A 3 19.62 -12.14 15.89
CA TYR A 3 20.41 -11.27 16.77
C TYR A 3 20.38 -9.82 16.24
N ARG A 4 20.43 -8.82 17.13
CA ARG A 4 20.51 -7.39 16.77
C ARG A 4 21.68 -7.16 15.80
N GLY A 5 21.42 -6.52 14.67
CA GLY A 5 22.45 -6.22 13.65
C GLY A 5 22.82 -7.41 12.76
N SER A 6 22.18 -8.57 12.92
CA SER A 6 22.28 -9.64 11.92
C SER A 6 21.54 -9.26 10.63
N ARG A 7 21.96 -9.82 9.49
CA ARG A 7 21.32 -9.56 8.19
C ARG A 7 19.81 -9.91 8.13
N LYS A 8 19.33 -10.73 9.06
CA LYS A 8 17.93 -11.16 9.14
C LYS A 8 17.14 -10.36 10.18
N ALA A 9 17.78 -9.45 10.92
CA ALA A 9 17.09 -8.60 11.87
C ALA A 9 16.23 -7.57 11.11
N PRO A 10 15.00 -7.30 11.57
CA PRO A 10 14.16 -6.26 10.99
C PRO A 10 14.81 -4.89 11.25
N THR A 11 14.70 -4.01 10.27
CA THR A 11 15.27 -2.65 10.31
C THR A 11 14.33 -1.70 9.59
N PHE A 12 14.31 -0.44 9.99
CA PHE A 12 13.56 0.62 9.32
C PHE A 12 14.41 1.89 9.20
N ASP A 13 13.99 2.77 8.30
CA ASP A 13 14.54 4.12 8.17
C ASP A 13 13.66 5.10 8.96
N PRO A 14 14.16 5.74 10.02
CA PRO A 14 13.44 6.77 10.76
C PRO A 14 13.00 7.98 9.91
N GLY A 15 13.64 8.19 8.74
CA GLY A 15 13.26 9.22 7.77
C GLY A 15 12.15 8.81 6.81
N ASP A 16 11.77 7.53 6.75
CA ASP A 16 10.67 7.01 5.93
C ASP A 16 9.60 6.37 6.83
N PRO A 17 8.50 7.09 7.12
CA PRO A 17 7.37 6.60 7.92
C PRO A 17 6.84 5.22 7.48
N LEU A 18 6.83 4.92 6.18
CA LEU A 18 6.29 3.66 5.65
C LEU A 18 7.15 2.45 6.05
N THR A 19 8.45 2.66 6.27
CA THR A 19 9.34 1.60 6.72
C THR A 19 9.09 1.22 8.18
N VAL A 20 8.52 2.13 8.99
CA VAL A 20 8.12 1.86 10.37
C VAL A 20 6.96 0.87 10.41
N ALA A 21 5.94 1.07 9.57
CA ALA A 21 4.80 0.15 9.46
C ALA A 21 5.26 -1.26 9.04
N ARG A 22 6.09 -1.34 7.98
CA ARG A 22 6.67 -2.60 7.50
C ARG A 22 7.52 -3.31 8.56
N PHE A 23 8.25 -2.55 9.38
CA PHE A 23 9.04 -3.13 10.46
C PHE A 23 8.17 -3.86 11.49
N PHE A 24 7.00 -3.33 11.83
CA PHE A 24 6.06 -4.03 12.70
C PHE A 24 5.42 -5.25 12.02
N ASP A 25 5.14 -5.20 10.72
CA ASP A 25 4.66 -6.39 9.99
C ASP A 25 5.69 -7.53 9.99
N ASP A 26 6.97 -7.20 9.79
CA ASP A 26 8.07 -8.16 9.86
C ASP A 26 8.19 -8.75 11.27
N LEU A 27 8.09 -7.91 12.31
CA LEU A 27 8.10 -8.36 13.69
C LEU A 27 6.91 -9.27 14.02
N ASP A 28 5.70 -8.93 13.59
CA ASP A 28 4.50 -9.75 13.79
C ASP A 28 4.67 -11.14 13.19
N TRP A 29 5.23 -11.21 11.97
CA TRP A 29 5.53 -12.47 11.33
C TRP A 29 6.60 -13.26 12.08
N MET A 30 7.66 -12.59 12.56
CA MET A 30 8.73 -13.25 13.32
C MET A 30 8.27 -13.74 14.69
N PHE A 31 7.40 -12.99 15.39
CA PHE A 31 6.80 -13.39 16.66
C PHE A 31 5.94 -14.63 16.48
N ARG A 32 5.04 -14.62 15.48
CA ARG A 32 4.22 -15.80 15.13
C ARG A 32 5.07 -17.02 14.81
N ARG A 33 6.13 -16.85 14.02
CA ARG A 33 7.03 -17.95 13.64
C ARG A 33 7.85 -18.49 14.82
N SER A 34 8.18 -17.63 15.78
CA SER A 34 9.00 -17.99 16.94
C SER A 34 8.16 -18.41 18.15
N HIS A 35 6.83 -18.38 18.06
CA HIS A 35 5.89 -18.64 19.17
C HIS A 35 6.13 -17.76 20.40
N ILE A 36 6.49 -16.49 20.16
CA ILE A 36 6.65 -15.50 21.22
C ILE A 36 5.31 -14.78 21.38
N ASP A 37 4.63 -15.07 22.48
CA ASP A 37 3.30 -14.51 22.80
C ASP A 37 3.31 -13.60 24.04
N ASP A 38 4.43 -13.53 24.75
CA ASP A 38 4.60 -12.62 25.89
C ASP A 38 4.85 -11.19 25.42
N ASP A 39 3.99 -10.26 25.85
CA ASP A 39 4.05 -8.86 25.44
C ASP A 39 5.35 -8.18 25.90
N VAL A 40 5.85 -8.51 27.10
CA VAL A 40 7.10 -7.95 27.62
C VAL A 40 8.28 -8.40 26.75
N GLU A 41 8.36 -9.69 26.45
CA GLU A 41 9.37 -10.23 25.54
C GLU A 41 9.28 -9.60 24.13
N ARG A 42 8.07 -9.38 23.61
CA ARG A 42 7.88 -8.70 22.31
C ARG A 42 8.41 -7.27 22.32
N LEU A 43 8.11 -6.50 23.36
CA LEU A 43 8.58 -5.12 23.51
C LEU A 43 10.11 -5.05 23.65
N ASP A 44 10.72 -5.98 24.39
CA ASP A 44 12.18 -6.08 24.49
C ASP A 44 12.82 -6.33 23.12
N TYR A 45 12.25 -7.24 22.32
CA TYR A 45 12.72 -7.46 20.95
C TYR A 45 12.56 -6.22 20.09
N VAL A 46 11.40 -5.54 20.13
CA VAL A 46 11.18 -4.30 19.39
C VAL A 46 12.30 -3.32 19.70
N LEU A 47 12.49 -2.96 20.97
CA LEU A 47 13.49 -2.00 21.44
C LEU A 47 14.92 -2.42 21.09
N SER A 48 15.19 -3.72 20.98
CA SER A 48 16.51 -4.21 20.56
C SER A 48 16.84 -3.91 19.09
N TYR A 49 15.83 -3.86 18.20
CA TYR A 49 16.02 -3.60 16.78
C TYR A 49 15.91 -2.13 16.39
N VAL A 50 15.34 -1.28 17.26
CA VAL A 50 15.17 0.14 16.99
C VAL A 50 16.52 0.84 16.74
N PRO A 51 16.63 1.68 15.69
CA PRO A 51 17.78 2.54 15.47
C PRO A 51 18.02 3.50 16.65
N ASN A 52 19.29 3.70 17.01
CA ASN A 52 19.66 4.52 18.18
C ASN A 52 19.05 5.94 18.17
N VAL A 53 18.80 6.51 16.98
CA VAL A 53 18.25 7.86 16.81
C VAL A 53 16.84 8.02 17.38
N VAL A 54 16.01 6.96 17.33
CA VAL A 54 14.62 6.97 17.84
C VAL A 54 14.43 6.04 19.04
N TRP A 55 15.43 5.21 19.35
CA TRP A 55 15.41 4.26 20.48
C TRP A 55 14.96 4.91 21.79
N ARG A 56 15.49 6.09 22.13
CA ARG A 56 15.16 6.75 23.39
C ARG A 56 13.72 7.23 23.45
N GLN A 57 13.15 7.64 22.32
CA GLN A 57 11.73 8.02 22.25
C GLN A 57 10.86 6.78 22.47
N TRP A 58 11.15 5.69 21.76
CA TRP A 58 10.39 4.44 21.86
C TRP A 58 10.51 3.78 23.24
N GLN A 59 11.68 3.91 23.90
CA GLN A 59 11.86 3.44 25.27
C GLN A 59 10.95 4.19 26.25
N VAL A 60 10.78 5.51 26.08
CA VAL A 60 9.85 6.30 26.91
C VAL A 60 8.41 5.85 26.65
N LEU A 61 8.02 5.67 25.38
CA LEU A 61 6.68 5.19 25.03
C LEU A 61 6.39 3.83 25.65
N ALA A 62 7.34 2.89 25.60
CA ALA A 62 7.21 1.54 26.17
C ALA A 62 7.07 1.54 27.70
N SER A 63 7.48 2.62 28.37
CA SER A 63 7.34 2.79 29.82
C SER A 63 6.00 3.39 30.26
N LEU A 64 5.15 3.79 29.30
CA LEU A 64 3.85 4.38 29.59
C LEU A 64 2.86 3.29 30.04
N PRO A 65 1.91 3.63 30.92
CA PRO A 65 0.87 2.68 31.34
C PRO A 65 -0.05 2.24 30.19
N GLU A 66 -0.10 3.03 29.12
CA GLU A 66 -0.90 2.80 27.91
C GLU A 66 -0.25 1.77 26.96
N SER A 67 1.05 1.52 27.07
CA SER A 67 1.82 0.61 26.21
C SER A 67 2.03 -0.77 26.85
N THR A 68 1.08 -1.23 27.66
CA THR A 68 1.19 -2.49 28.40
C THR A 68 1.18 -3.73 27.51
N THR A 69 0.59 -3.63 26.32
CA THR A 69 0.61 -4.69 25.31
C THR A 69 1.45 -4.27 24.11
N TYR A 70 1.95 -5.26 23.37
CA TYR A 70 2.66 -4.99 22.13
C TYR A 70 1.77 -4.24 21.12
N ASP A 71 0.48 -4.59 21.02
CA ASP A 71 -0.45 -3.96 20.09
C ASP A 71 -0.75 -2.50 20.44
N SER A 72 -0.87 -2.18 21.73
CA SER A 72 -1.09 -0.79 22.17
C SER A 72 0.16 0.06 21.97
N PHE A 73 1.34 -0.49 22.23
CA PHE A 73 2.61 0.14 21.88
C PHE A 73 2.76 0.37 20.37
N LYS A 74 2.49 -0.66 19.55
CA LYS A 74 2.53 -0.57 18.09
C LYS A 74 1.63 0.56 17.58
N THR A 75 0.40 0.64 18.08
CA THR A 75 -0.55 1.70 17.73
C THR A 75 0.00 3.08 18.10
N MET A 76 0.47 3.24 19.34
CA MET A 76 1.04 4.50 19.82
C MET A 76 2.26 4.96 19.01
N VAL A 77 3.12 4.02 18.60
CA VAL A 77 4.26 4.34 17.74
C VAL A 77 3.78 4.76 16.35
N LEU A 78 2.84 4.04 15.75
CA LEU A 78 2.31 4.38 14.41
C LEU A 78 1.61 5.74 14.42
N ASP A 79 0.95 6.13 15.51
CA ASP A 79 0.33 7.45 15.68
C ASP A 79 1.35 8.61 15.66
N LEU A 80 2.62 8.37 16.00
CA LEU A 80 3.69 9.37 15.84
C LEU A 80 4.05 9.62 14.38
N TYR A 81 3.66 8.70 13.50
CA TYR A 81 3.92 8.75 12.07
C TYR A 81 2.57 8.76 11.32
N PRO A 82 1.79 9.86 11.39
CA PRO A 82 0.53 9.96 10.64
C PRO A 82 0.75 9.86 9.13
N GLU A 83 1.97 10.11 8.64
CA GLU A 83 2.39 9.88 7.25
C GLU A 83 2.59 8.40 6.90
N ALA A 84 2.85 7.55 7.91
CA ALA A 84 2.90 6.09 7.78
C ALA A 84 1.51 5.45 7.73
N GLU A 85 0.47 6.21 8.12
CA GLU A 85 -0.88 5.78 7.88
C GLU A 85 -1.03 5.60 6.36
N ASP A 86 -1.39 4.40 5.92
CA ASP A 86 -1.68 4.05 4.52
C ASP A 86 -2.64 5.04 3.84
N SER A 87 -3.29 5.92 4.62
CA SER A 87 -4.13 7.01 4.18
C SER A 87 -3.43 8.00 3.26
N HIS A 88 -2.13 8.28 3.41
CA HIS A 88 -1.42 9.30 2.61
C HIS A 88 -0.87 8.77 1.27
N VAL A 89 -0.25 7.60 1.26
CA VAL A 89 0.23 6.95 0.02
C VAL A 89 -0.96 6.48 -0.81
N LEU A 90 -1.94 5.85 -0.16
CA LEU A 90 -3.16 5.38 -0.80
C LEU A 90 -4.33 6.38 -0.66
N SER A 91 -4.00 7.66 -0.83
CA SER A 91 -4.97 8.76 -0.66
C SER A 91 -5.74 9.06 -1.94
N TRP A 92 -6.94 9.64 -1.78
CA TRP A 92 -7.71 10.20 -2.90
C TRP A 92 -6.95 11.31 -3.64
N LYS A 93 -6.09 12.04 -2.92
CA LYS A 93 -5.23 13.08 -3.49
C LYS A 93 -4.17 12.46 -4.42
N SER A 94 -3.45 11.45 -3.93
CA SER A 94 -2.43 10.71 -4.70
C SER A 94 -3.04 10.05 -5.93
N TYR A 95 -4.24 9.47 -5.80
CA TYR A 95 -5.00 8.95 -6.95
C TYR A 95 -5.30 10.02 -8.00
N LYS A 96 -5.82 11.17 -7.58
CA LYS A 96 -6.12 12.28 -8.49
C LYS A 96 -4.89 12.84 -9.17
N GLU A 97 -3.79 12.99 -8.44
CA GLU A 97 -2.51 13.45 -8.98
C GLU A 97 -1.99 12.47 -10.03
N LEU A 98 -1.98 11.16 -9.72
CA LEU A 98 -1.55 10.12 -10.65
C LEU A 98 -2.39 10.10 -11.95
N VAL A 99 -3.72 10.18 -11.83
CA VAL A 99 -4.62 10.20 -13.00
C VAL A 99 -4.47 11.52 -13.78
N ALA A 100 -4.34 12.65 -13.11
CA ALA A 100 -4.19 13.95 -13.77
C ALA A 100 -2.86 14.07 -14.53
N GLU A 101 -1.76 13.64 -13.91
CA GLU A 101 -0.46 13.56 -14.56
C GLU A 101 -0.52 12.66 -15.78
N ARG A 102 -1.11 11.46 -15.64
CA ARG A 102 -1.23 10.53 -16.76
C ARG A 102 -2.13 11.04 -17.87
N ARG A 103 -3.21 11.77 -17.58
CA ARG A 103 -4.07 12.39 -18.62
C ARG A 103 -3.33 13.35 -19.54
N SER A 104 -2.20 13.91 -19.09
CA SER A 104 -1.38 14.81 -19.90
C SER A 104 -0.40 14.09 -20.84
N GLN A 105 -0.26 12.76 -20.74
CA GLN A 105 0.76 11.97 -21.43
C GLN A 105 0.17 10.67 -22.01
N LEU A 106 0.53 10.35 -23.24
CA LEU A 106 0.20 9.05 -23.84
C LEU A 106 1.12 7.96 -23.30
N PHE A 107 0.60 6.73 -23.17
CA PHE A 107 1.45 5.57 -22.89
C PHE A 107 2.36 5.31 -24.09
N ALA A 108 3.66 5.52 -23.91
CA ALA A 108 4.64 5.38 -24.99
C ALA A 108 4.98 3.92 -25.29
N SER A 109 4.82 3.03 -24.30
CA SER A 109 5.14 1.61 -24.41
C SER A 109 4.31 0.78 -23.44
N LEU A 110 4.37 -0.55 -23.60
CA LEU A 110 3.77 -1.48 -22.65
C LEU A 110 4.44 -1.41 -21.27
N GLU A 111 5.74 -1.14 -21.21
CA GLU A 111 6.48 -0.98 -19.94
C GLU A 111 6.01 0.26 -19.17
N ASP A 112 5.78 1.37 -19.89
CA ASP A 112 5.23 2.60 -19.32
C ASP A 112 3.80 2.41 -18.79
N TYR A 113 2.95 1.72 -19.56
CA TYR A 113 1.62 1.33 -19.10
C TYR A 113 1.68 0.42 -17.86
N ALA A 114 2.54 -0.61 -17.89
CA ALA A 114 2.68 -1.53 -16.77
C ALA A 114 3.22 -0.84 -15.51
N ALA A 115 4.12 0.15 -15.66
CA ALA A 115 4.59 0.98 -14.55
C ALA A 115 3.45 1.79 -13.94
N PHE A 116 2.69 2.50 -14.76
CA PHE A 116 1.51 3.23 -14.31
C PHE A 116 0.49 2.31 -13.62
N TYR A 117 0.20 1.13 -14.20
CA TYR A 117 -0.81 0.23 -13.66
C TYR A 117 -0.42 -0.33 -12.29
N ARG A 118 0.87 -0.56 -12.03
CA ARG A 118 1.37 -0.98 -10.71
C ARG A 118 1.08 0.03 -9.61
N ASP A 119 1.08 1.33 -9.94
CA ASP A 119 0.78 2.39 -8.98
C ASP A 119 -0.74 2.63 -8.90
N PHE A 120 -1.42 2.66 -10.05
CA PHE A 120 -2.86 2.91 -10.17
C PHE A 120 -3.72 1.81 -9.52
N PHE A 121 -3.35 0.54 -9.68
CA PHE A 121 -4.19 -0.58 -9.25
C PHE A 121 -4.35 -0.66 -7.72
N PRO A 122 -3.29 -0.63 -6.90
CA PRO A 122 -3.41 -0.61 -5.44
C PRO A 122 -4.15 0.63 -4.93
N LEU A 123 -3.87 1.80 -5.51
CA LEU A 123 -4.54 3.07 -5.17
C LEU A 123 -6.05 3.00 -5.40
N SER A 124 -6.47 2.50 -6.55
CA SER A 124 -7.88 2.39 -6.87
C SER A 124 -8.57 1.30 -6.04
N CYS A 125 -7.90 0.17 -5.76
CA CYS A 125 -8.42 -0.86 -4.86
C CYS A 125 -8.70 -0.33 -3.44
N SER A 126 -7.78 0.43 -2.86
CA SER A 126 -7.93 0.97 -1.50
C SER A 126 -9.08 1.98 -1.41
N LEU A 127 -9.30 2.78 -2.46
CA LEU A 127 -10.40 3.74 -2.52
C LEU A 127 -11.75 3.03 -2.66
N VAL A 128 -11.81 1.95 -3.44
CA VAL A 128 -13.00 1.10 -3.55
C VAL A 128 -13.30 0.42 -2.21
N SER A 129 -12.29 -0.15 -1.53
CA SER A 129 -12.49 -0.80 -0.23
C SER A 129 -12.97 0.15 0.85
N ARG A 130 -12.56 1.43 0.79
CA ARG A 130 -13.01 2.51 1.70
C ARG A 130 -14.31 3.19 1.24
N GLN A 131 -14.96 2.70 0.18
CA GLN A 131 -16.19 3.26 -0.41
C GLN A 131 -16.07 4.71 -0.92
N TYR A 132 -14.85 5.23 -1.11
CA TYR A 132 -14.64 6.54 -1.74
C TYR A 132 -14.75 6.49 -3.27
N MET A 133 -14.73 5.30 -3.84
CA MET A 133 -14.78 5.06 -5.27
C MET A 133 -15.63 3.83 -5.58
N VAL A 134 -16.30 3.84 -6.73
CA VAL A 134 -17.07 2.69 -7.23
C VAL A 134 -16.29 2.02 -8.34
N GLU A 135 -16.38 0.69 -8.44
CA GLU A 135 -15.69 -0.11 -9.46
C GLU A 135 -15.96 0.38 -10.90
N ARG A 136 -17.18 0.87 -11.16
CA ARG A 136 -17.53 1.47 -12.45
C ARG A 136 -16.67 2.70 -12.78
N THR A 137 -16.48 3.60 -11.80
CA THR A 137 -15.64 4.79 -11.98
C THR A 137 -14.19 4.40 -12.26
N ARG A 138 -13.72 3.30 -11.66
CA ARG A 138 -12.37 2.79 -11.82
C ARG A 138 -12.07 2.32 -13.23
N SER A 139 -12.96 1.50 -13.79
CA SER A 139 -12.87 1.09 -15.19
C SER A 139 -13.00 2.28 -16.14
N ALA A 140 -13.88 3.23 -15.83
CA ALA A 140 -14.06 4.44 -16.64
C ALA A 140 -12.79 5.29 -16.68
N ASP A 141 -12.17 5.52 -15.52
CA ASP A 141 -10.96 6.32 -15.41
C ASP A 141 -9.81 5.67 -16.19
N LEU A 142 -9.60 4.35 -16.05
CA LEU A 142 -8.55 3.65 -16.81
C LEU A 142 -8.78 3.74 -18.33
N LEU A 143 -10.01 3.52 -18.80
CA LEU A 143 -10.34 3.68 -20.21
C LEU A 143 -10.15 5.11 -20.71
N SER A 144 -10.44 6.11 -19.86
CA SER A 144 -10.28 7.53 -20.21
C SER A 144 -8.82 7.93 -20.42
N LEU A 145 -7.86 7.15 -19.91
CA LEU A 145 -6.42 7.36 -20.09
C LEU A 145 -5.89 6.76 -21.39
N LEU A 146 -6.67 5.89 -22.05
CA LEU A 146 -6.32 5.34 -23.35
C LEU A 146 -6.88 6.26 -24.44
N HIS A 147 -6.08 6.50 -25.48
CA HIS A 147 -6.44 7.41 -26.56
C HIS A 147 -6.19 6.82 -27.94
N GLY A 148 -6.90 7.34 -28.95
CA GLY A 148 -6.71 7.00 -30.35
C GLY A 148 -6.73 5.49 -30.61
N GLU A 149 -5.67 4.99 -31.26
CA GLU A 149 -5.55 3.59 -31.64
C GLU A 149 -5.53 2.63 -30.43
N GLN A 150 -4.95 3.05 -29.30
CA GLN A 150 -4.87 2.22 -28.10
C GLN A 150 -6.28 1.90 -27.57
N LEU A 151 -7.11 2.94 -27.44
CA LEU A 151 -8.49 2.77 -27.01
C LEU A 151 -9.30 1.91 -27.98
N SER A 152 -9.15 2.14 -29.29
CA SER A 152 -9.85 1.35 -30.31
C SER A 152 -9.47 -0.13 -30.27
N ARG A 153 -8.19 -0.45 -30.09
CA ARG A 153 -7.72 -1.84 -30.01
C ARG A 153 -8.25 -2.56 -28.77
N VAL A 154 -8.12 -1.92 -27.61
CA VAL A 154 -8.59 -2.45 -26.32
C VAL A 154 -10.10 -2.67 -26.35
N THR A 155 -10.87 -1.67 -26.77
CA THR A 155 -12.34 -1.78 -26.83
C THR A 155 -12.81 -2.83 -27.85
N THR A 156 -12.15 -2.96 -29.00
CA THR A 156 -12.44 -4.02 -29.98
C THR A 156 -12.18 -5.39 -29.36
N ARG A 157 -11.01 -5.59 -28.73
CA ARG A 157 -10.67 -6.86 -28.09
C ARG A 157 -11.67 -7.23 -26.99
N LEU A 158 -12.04 -6.28 -26.15
CA LEU A 158 -13.02 -6.44 -25.09
C LEU A 158 -14.42 -6.79 -25.62
N SER A 159 -14.85 -6.16 -26.73
CA SER A 159 -16.14 -6.47 -27.35
C SER A 159 -16.23 -7.90 -27.87
N ILE A 160 -15.09 -8.47 -28.30
CA ILE A 160 -15.00 -9.87 -28.73
C ILE A 160 -15.01 -10.81 -27.53
N LEU A 161 -14.33 -10.46 -26.44
CA LEU A 161 -14.23 -11.30 -25.24
C LEU A 161 -15.50 -11.28 -24.38
N PHE A 162 -16.25 -10.19 -24.41
CA PHE A 162 -17.47 -9.98 -23.62
C PHE A 162 -18.66 -9.65 -24.52
N PRO A 163 -19.08 -10.56 -25.42
CA PRO A 163 -20.15 -10.30 -26.39
C PRO A 163 -21.51 -10.08 -25.72
N ASP A 164 -21.73 -10.70 -24.56
CA ASP A 164 -23.00 -10.63 -23.81
C ASP A 164 -23.05 -9.45 -22.81
N LEU A 165 -21.98 -8.66 -22.70
CA LEU A 165 -21.96 -7.51 -21.80
C LEU A 165 -22.84 -6.39 -22.37
N HIS A 166 -23.73 -5.86 -21.53
CA HIS A 166 -24.62 -4.77 -21.93
C HIS A 166 -23.81 -3.56 -22.40
N ARG A 167 -24.28 -2.88 -23.46
CA ARG A 167 -23.58 -1.73 -24.10
C ARG A 167 -23.23 -0.60 -23.11
N ASP A 168 -24.06 -0.41 -22.08
CA ASP A 168 -23.87 0.63 -21.06
C ASP A 168 -23.07 0.15 -19.83
N ALA A 169 -22.77 -1.14 -19.74
CA ALA A 169 -21.94 -1.70 -18.68
C ALA A 169 -20.46 -1.53 -19.04
N LEU A 170 -19.65 -1.17 -18.06
CA LEU A 170 -18.20 -1.08 -18.25
C LEU A 170 -17.56 -2.45 -18.00
N TRP A 171 -16.50 -2.74 -18.77
CA TRP A 171 -15.72 -3.95 -18.58
C TRP A 171 -15.01 -3.94 -17.21
N PRO A 172 -14.81 -5.12 -16.59
CA PRO A 172 -14.00 -5.25 -15.39
C PRO A 172 -12.59 -4.69 -15.62
N ILE A 173 -11.99 -4.05 -14.62
CA ILE A 173 -10.65 -3.47 -14.76
C ILE A 173 -9.58 -4.50 -15.15
N ALA A 174 -9.69 -5.74 -14.65
CA ALA A 174 -8.78 -6.82 -15.02
C ALA A 174 -8.85 -7.12 -16.52
N ALA A 175 -10.06 -7.16 -17.08
CA ALA A 175 -10.25 -7.37 -18.51
C ALA A 175 -9.65 -6.23 -19.35
N ILE A 176 -9.78 -4.99 -18.89
CA ILE A 176 -9.21 -3.82 -19.58
C ILE A 176 -7.68 -3.88 -19.60
N ASN A 177 -7.06 -4.34 -18.51
CA ASN A 177 -5.61 -4.51 -18.42
C ASN A 177 -5.08 -5.65 -19.31
N ASP A 178 -5.86 -6.72 -19.48
CA ASP A 178 -5.47 -7.91 -20.25
C ASP A 178 -5.67 -7.77 -21.77
N ALA A 179 -6.43 -6.77 -22.21
CA ALA A 179 -6.85 -6.57 -23.61
C ALA A 179 -5.84 -5.80 -24.45
#